data_AF-A0A6J5X306-F1
#
_entry.id   AF-A0A6J5X306-F1
#
_cell.length_a   1.000
_cell.length_b   1.000
_cell.length_c   1.000
_cell.angle_alpha   90.00
_cell.angle_beta   90.00
_cell.angle_gamma   90.00
#
_symmetry.space_group_name_H-M   'P 1'
#
loop_
_entity.id
_entity.type
_entity.pdbx_description
1 polymer ?
#
loop_
_entity_poly.entity_id
_entity_poly.type
_entity_poly.pdbx_seq_one_letter_code
_entity_poly.pdbx_strand_id
1 'polypeptide(L)'
;MAPEFSTLKNFLNEPDFSSDCQRLKANVGGEHGIWNENEEDQEEDKEDVGNQHVDEISLKLRGAPRAYGMGGGIKHLCLCLTDKSLESSLQNSNGGVGGSWQTKESEELGYSYFVVLFHWIRPPFLKSSVVHEKMVAQDFKVDLNKALVFQVGHLGEAYQEWVHQPIVCKEGPRFFENEFWEFLTRTVWWAVPVIWLPVVFYSISMSVRMGHGFPEIALMVFAGIFVWTLLEYTLHRFLFHIETKSYWGNTAHYLLHGCHHKHPMDGLRLVFPPAATAVLCVPFWNLVKLISVPSVTPALFGGGLLGYVMYDCTHYYLHHGQPSSDVPRNLKKYHLNHHFRIQDKGFGITSSIWDRVFGTLPQSKAAKKDR
;
A
#
# COMPACT_ATOMS: atom_id res chain seq x y z
N MET A 1 13.80 -28.01 2.57
CA MET A 1 14.77 -27.75 3.65
C MET A 1 14.13 -26.72 4.57
N ALA A 2 13.62 -27.15 5.73
CA ALA A 2 12.79 -26.34 6.62
C ALA A 2 13.58 -25.93 7.87
N PRO A 3 13.90 -24.63 8.05
CA PRO A 3 14.22 -24.08 9.37
C PRO A 3 13.49 -22.77 9.72
N GLU A 4 12.54 -22.29 8.91
CA GLU A 4 12.03 -20.90 9.04
C GLU A 4 11.05 -20.67 10.21
N PHE A 5 10.35 -21.69 10.71
CA PHE A 5 9.32 -21.52 11.75
C PHE A 5 9.88 -21.42 13.18
N SER A 6 11.04 -22.03 13.47
CA SER A 6 11.67 -21.94 14.79
C SER A 6 12.24 -20.54 15.04
N THR A 7 12.71 -19.87 13.99
CA THR A 7 13.46 -18.61 14.12
C THR A 7 12.55 -17.40 14.34
N LEU A 8 11.36 -17.36 13.71
CA LEU A 8 10.36 -16.32 14.01
C LEU A 8 9.81 -16.50 15.43
N LYS A 9 9.55 -17.75 15.86
CA LYS A 9 9.22 -18.05 17.26
C LYS A 9 10.33 -17.57 18.19
N ASN A 10 11.60 -17.83 17.88
CA ASN A 10 12.73 -17.40 18.72
C ASN A 10 12.89 -15.87 18.79
N PHE A 11 12.63 -15.15 17.70
CA PHE A 11 12.64 -13.68 17.68
C PHE A 11 11.45 -13.08 18.45
N LEU A 12 10.26 -13.65 18.27
CA LEU A 12 9.06 -13.31 19.05
C LEU A 12 9.19 -13.73 20.54
N ASN A 13 10.14 -14.62 20.86
CA ASN A 13 10.44 -15.09 22.21
C ASN A 13 11.67 -14.42 22.85
N GLU A 14 12.30 -13.41 22.22
CA GLU A 14 13.27 -12.56 22.93
C GLU A 14 12.57 -11.93 24.16
N PRO A 15 13.27 -11.69 25.29
CA PRO A 15 12.64 -11.25 26.54
C PRO A 15 11.77 -9.98 26.40
N ASP A 16 12.08 -9.12 25.43
CA ASP A 16 11.32 -7.90 25.12
C ASP A 16 10.02 -8.13 24.31
N PHE A 17 9.88 -9.30 23.67
CA PHE A 17 8.83 -9.69 22.73
C PHE A 17 7.93 -10.83 23.26
N SER A 18 8.48 -11.74 24.08
CA SER A 18 7.83 -12.97 24.59
C SER A 18 6.69 -12.73 25.60
N SER A 19 6.86 -11.79 26.54
CA SER A 19 5.90 -11.56 27.63
C SER A 19 4.54 -11.06 27.16
N ASP A 20 4.52 -10.36 26.01
CA ASP A 20 3.36 -9.60 25.55
C ASP A 20 2.55 -10.41 24.50
N CYS A 21 3.21 -11.30 23.75
CA CYS A 21 2.56 -12.18 22.77
C CYS A 21 1.76 -13.33 23.42
N GLN A 22 2.17 -13.79 24.61
CA GLN A 22 1.42 -14.77 25.39
C GLN A 22 0.07 -14.23 25.88
N ARG A 23 -0.05 -12.91 26.09
CA ARG A 23 -1.34 -12.25 26.42
C ARG A 23 -2.32 -12.18 25.25
N LEU A 24 -1.82 -12.08 24.00
CA LEU A 24 -2.69 -12.09 22.81
C LEU A 24 -3.25 -13.48 22.51
N LYS A 25 -2.53 -14.55 22.86
CA LYS A 25 -3.08 -15.93 22.78
C LYS A 25 -4.21 -16.17 23.77
N ALA A 26 -4.20 -15.51 24.92
CA ALA A 26 -5.23 -15.67 25.94
C ALA A 26 -6.57 -15.01 25.56
N ASN A 27 -6.57 -13.98 24.69
CA ASN A 27 -7.79 -13.26 24.31
C ASN A 27 -8.47 -13.78 23.03
N VAL A 28 -7.93 -14.81 22.37
CA VAL A 28 -8.53 -15.44 21.17
C VAL A 28 -9.15 -16.81 21.48
N GLY A 29 -9.06 -17.29 22.73
CA GLY A 29 -9.51 -18.63 23.15
C GLY A 29 -10.53 -18.65 24.27
N GLY A 30 -11.51 -17.74 24.28
CA GLY A 30 -12.44 -17.59 25.40
C GLY A 30 -13.89 -17.41 25.03
N GLU A 31 -14.53 -18.38 24.35
CA GLU A 31 -15.96 -18.64 24.52
C GLU A 31 -16.25 -20.16 24.47
N HIS A 32 -16.93 -20.63 25.52
CA HIS A 32 -17.49 -21.96 25.78
C HIS A 32 -16.57 -23.10 26.26
N GLY A 33 -16.66 -23.35 27.58
CA GLY A 33 -16.30 -24.64 28.18
C GLY A 33 -16.08 -24.57 29.69
N ILE A 34 -17.17 -24.50 30.47
CA ILE A 34 -17.18 -24.83 31.90
C ILE A 34 -16.68 -26.28 32.03
N TRP A 35 -15.60 -26.57 32.77
CA TRP A 35 -15.44 -27.76 33.62
C TRP A 35 -14.29 -27.56 34.62
N ASN A 36 -14.52 -28.11 35.81
CA ASN A 36 -13.86 -27.86 37.08
C ASN A 36 -12.38 -28.24 37.16
N GLU A 37 -11.66 -27.51 38.01
CA GLU A 37 -10.44 -27.95 38.69
C GLU A 37 -10.73 -29.20 39.53
N ASN A 38 -9.91 -30.24 39.38
CA ASN A 38 -9.44 -31.21 40.37
C ASN A 38 -9.03 -32.49 39.64
N GLU A 39 -7.72 -32.76 39.54
CA GLU A 39 -7.08 -33.99 40.03
C GLU A 39 -5.62 -34.04 39.57
N GLU A 40 -4.76 -34.19 40.58
CA GLU A 40 -3.33 -34.44 40.52
C GLU A 40 -3.03 -35.86 40.00
N ASP A 41 -1.79 -36.02 39.54
CA ASP A 41 -0.98 -37.25 39.52
C ASP A 41 -1.47 -38.47 38.71
N GLN A 42 -0.73 -38.83 37.65
CA GLN A 42 0.10 -40.06 37.64
C GLN A 42 0.86 -40.22 36.30
N GLU A 43 2.18 -40.37 36.43
CA GLU A 43 3.08 -41.06 35.49
C GLU A 43 2.79 -42.57 35.50
N GLU A 44 2.74 -43.22 34.33
CA GLU A 44 3.51 -44.45 33.98
C GLU A 44 3.10 -45.03 32.60
N ASP A 45 4.13 -45.27 31.79
CA ASP A 45 4.36 -46.36 30.82
C ASP A 45 3.19 -47.12 30.17
N LYS A 46 3.20 -47.17 28.81
CA LYS A 46 3.33 -48.44 28.06
C LYS A 46 3.48 -48.29 26.54
N GLU A 47 4.21 -49.26 26.01
CA GLU A 47 4.72 -49.47 24.65
C GLU A 47 3.67 -49.73 23.56
N ASP A 48 4.04 -49.31 22.34
CA ASP A 48 4.09 -50.05 21.06
C ASP A 48 2.97 -51.03 20.69
N VAL A 49 2.11 -50.68 19.71
CA VAL A 49 1.63 -51.58 18.63
C VAL A 49 1.17 -50.73 17.44
N GLY A 50 1.79 -50.91 16.26
CA GLY A 50 1.39 -50.28 15.01
C GLY A 50 0.24 -50.98 14.27
N ASN A 51 -0.40 -50.28 13.32
CA ASN A 51 -0.58 -50.75 11.93
C ASN A 51 -1.36 -49.74 11.06
N GLN A 52 -0.88 -49.61 9.81
CA GLN A 52 -1.65 -49.54 8.55
C GLN A 52 -2.62 -48.36 8.29
N HIS A 53 -2.19 -47.43 7.43
CA HIS A 53 -2.83 -47.26 6.10
C HIS A 53 -1.95 -46.39 5.18
N VAL A 54 -1.45 -46.99 4.10
CA VAL A 54 -0.79 -46.32 2.97
C VAL A 54 -1.40 -46.89 1.69
N ASP A 55 -1.95 -45.98 0.90
CA ASP A 55 -2.03 -45.90 -0.56
C ASP A 55 -2.37 -47.14 -1.41
N GLU A 56 -3.56 -47.09 -2.00
CA GLU A 56 -3.84 -47.56 -3.37
C GLU A 56 -4.90 -46.61 -3.94
N ILE A 57 -4.65 -45.87 -5.02
CA ILE A 57 -5.05 -46.26 -6.38
C ILE A 57 -4.33 -45.35 -7.39
N SER A 58 -3.70 -46.00 -8.37
CA SER A 58 -3.15 -45.39 -9.58
C SER A 58 -3.89 -45.88 -10.83
N LEU A 59 -4.02 -44.96 -11.81
CA LEU A 59 -4.02 -45.19 -13.26
C LEU A 59 -5.21 -45.86 -13.96
N LYS A 60 -5.90 -45.05 -14.79
CA LYS A 60 -6.19 -45.24 -16.24
C LYS A 60 -7.01 -44.03 -16.70
N LEU A 61 -6.59 -43.23 -17.68
CA LEU A 61 -6.90 -43.46 -19.10
C LEU A 61 -6.09 -42.46 -19.97
N ARG A 62 -5.37 -42.98 -20.97
CA ARG A 62 -5.00 -42.28 -22.20
C ARG A 62 -5.96 -42.72 -23.30
N GLY A 63 -6.43 -41.78 -24.13
CA GLY A 63 -7.16 -42.07 -25.36
C GLY A 63 -7.66 -40.79 -26.03
N ALA A 64 -6.84 -40.20 -26.90
CA ALA A 64 -7.31 -39.30 -27.97
C ALA A 64 -7.68 -40.17 -29.20
N PRO A 65 -8.56 -39.72 -30.12
CA PRO A 65 -8.11 -38.81 -31.18
C PRO A 65 -9.14 -37.85 -31.83
N ARG A 66 -8.57 -36.82 -32.48
CA ARG A 66 -8.93 -36.15 -33.77
C ARG A 66 -10.13 -35.18 -33.91
N ALA A 67 -9.74 -33.93 -34.19
CA ALA A 67 -10.00 -33.12 -35.40
C ALA A 67 -11.42 -32.60 -35.73
N TYR A 68 -11.54 -31.27 -35.72
CA TYR A 68 -12.29 -30.51 -36.74
C TYR A 68 -11.48 -29.25 -37.11
N GLY A 69 -11.28 -29.05 -38.41
CA GLY A 69 -10.76 -27.82 -38.99
C GLY A 69 -11.86 -27.07 -39.74
N MET A 70 -11.84 -25.74 -39.61
CA MET A 70 -12.33 -24.72 -40.55
C MET A 70 -11.54 -23.45 -40.15
N GLY A 71 -10.84 -22.67 -40.98
CA GLY A 71 -11.02 -22.42 -42.40
C GLY A 71 -11.93 -21.21 -42.58
N GLY A 72 -11.37 -20.00 -42.71
CA GLY A 72 -12.11 -18.82 -43.16
C GLY A 72 -11.69 -17.49 -42.54
N GLY A 73 -10.82 -16.75 -43.24
CA GLY A 73 -10.75 -15.29 -43.11
C GLY A 73 -11.74 -14.61 -44.04
N ILE A 74 -12.24 -13.42 -43.66
CA ILE A 74 -12.81 -12.32 -44.47
C ILE A 74 -13.08 -11.19 -43.44
N LYS A 75 -12.24 -10.15 -43.40
CA LYS A 75 -12.37 -8.82 -44.02
C LYS A 75 -13.33 -7.85 -43.31
N HIS A 76 -12.75 -6.70 -42.98
CA HIS A 76 -13.29 -5.33 -43.01
C HIS A 76 -14.56 -4.99 -42.22
N LEU A 77 -14.39 -4.08 -41.25
CA LEU A 77 -15.20 -2.86 -41.24
C LEU A 77 -14.28 -1.65 -41.10
N CYS A 78 -13.99 -1.05 -42.25
CA CYS A 78 -13.52 0.32 -42.38
C CYS A 78 -14.77 1.15 -42.65
N LEU A 79 -15.06 2.13 -41.80
CA LEU A 79 -15.92 3.25 -42.14
C LEU A 79 -15.01 4.48 -42.12
N CYS A 80 -14.76 4.99 -43.31
CA CYS A 80 -13.98 6.17 -43.58
C CYS A 80 -14.86 7.07 -44.46
N LEU A 81 -14.58 8.37 -44.38
CA LEU A 81 -14.94 9.44 -45.32
C LEU A 81 -16.35 10.02 -45.10
N THR A 82 -16.58 11.33 -45.07
CA THR A 82 -15.89 12.53 -45.63
C THR A 82 -16.70 13.75 -45.12
N ASP A 83 -16.34 15.02 -45.15
CA ASP A 83 -15.12 15.83 -45.35
C ASP A 83 -15.64 17.30 -45.37
N LYS A 84 -14.78 18.25 -45.02
CA LYS A 84 -14.70 19.66 -45.48
C LYS A 84 -15.83 20.69 -45.29
N SER A 85 -15.32 21.86 -44.86
CA SER A 85 -15.57 23.21 -45.40
C SER A 85 -16.74 24.00 -44.81
N LEU A 86 -16.44 25.11 -44.12
CA LEU A 86 -16.53 26.44 -44.77
C LEU A 86 -15.88 27.53 -43.91
N GLU A 87 -14.90 28.23 -44.51
CA GLU A 87 -14.44 29.55 -44.12
C GLU A 87 -15.29 30.64 -44.79
N SER A 88 -15.44 31.76 -44.08
CA SER A 88 -15.61 33.14 -44.56
C SER A 88 -16.97 33.64 -45.09
N SER A 89 -17.46 34.70 -44.44
CA SER A 89 -18.24 35.82 -44.98
C SER A 89 -18.08 36.99 -43.98
N LEU A 90 -17.19 37.96 -44.24
CA LEU A 90 -17.41 39.23 -44.96
C LEU A 90 -18.39 40.20 -44.30
N GLN A 91 -17.84 41.31 -43.75
CA GLN A 91 -18.19 42.74 -43.94
C GLN A 91 -17.94 43.52 -42.62
N ASN A 92 -16.89 44.33 -42.46
CA ASN A 92 -16.51 45.61 -43.10
C ASN A 92 -17.31 46.81 -42.57
N SER A 93 -16.67 47.70 -41.78
CA SER A 93 -16.72 49.16 -41.94
C SER A 93 -15.98 49.96 -40.84
N ASN A 94 -14.90 50.62 -41.26
CA ASN A 94 -14.53 52.04 -41.09
C ASN A 94 -14.46 52.75 -39.71
N GLY A 95 -13.32 53.47 -39.57
CA GLY A 95 -13.17 54.76 -38.87
C GLY A 95 -12.75 54.63 -37.40
N GLY A 96 -11.76 55.30 -36.85
CA GLY A 96 -11.04 56.51 -37.24
C GLY A 96 -10.71 57.27 -35.95
N VAL A 97 -9.50 57.84 -35.89
CA VAL A 97 -9.10 59.03 -35.11
C VAL A 97 -9.03 58.92 -33.57
N GLY A 98 -7.79 58.97 -33.08
CA GLY A 98 -7.25 60.00 -32.17
C GLY A 98 -8.01 60.40 -30.90
N GLY A 99 -7.34 60.28 -29.75
CA GLY A 99 -7.74 60.94 -28.51
C GLY A 99 -6.91 60.54 -27.29
N SER A 100 -5.78 61.23 -27.08
CA SER A 100 -5.12 61.42 -25.77
C SER A 100 -6.14 61.84 -24.71
N TRP A 101 -6.04 61.37 -23.46
CA TRP A 101 -6.06 62.19 -22.23
C TRP A 101 -5.63 61.38 -20.98
N GLN A 102 -4.48 61.78 -20.46
CA GLN A 102 -4.00 61.85 -19.08
C GLN A 102 -4.76 61.21 -17.89
N THR A 103 -3.97 60.42 -17.13
CA THR A 103 -3.76 60.41 -15.66
C THR A 103 -4.95 60.45 -14.69
N LYS A 104 -5.03 59.46 -13.80
CA LYS A 104 -4.73 59.62 -12.36
C LYS A 104 -4.80 58.30 -11.59
N GLU A 105 -3.93 58.22 -10.61
CA GLU A 105 -3.75 57.15 -9.62
C GLU A 105 -5.01 56.84 -8.81
N SER A 106 -5.13 55.58 -8.39
CA SER A 106 -5.49 55.27 -7.00
C SER A 106 -5.01 53.87 -6.65
N GLU A 107 -4.29 53.82 -5.55
CA GLU A 107 -3.69 52.69 -4.87
C GLU A 107 -4.70 51.61 -4.42
N GLU A 108 -4.12 50.52 -3.94
CA GLU A 108 -4.71 49.50 -3.06
C GLU A 108 -5.55 48.38 -3.69
N LEU A 109 -4.89 47.24 -3.94
CA LEU A 109 -5.50 45.93 -3.72
C LEU A 109 -4.64 45.14 -2.74
N GLY A 110 -4.95 45.32 -1.47
CA GLY A 110 -4.51 44.48 -0.39
C GLY A 110 -5.19 43.11 -0.40
N TYR A 111 -4.43 42.13 0.08
CA TYR A 111 -4.77 41.19 1.15
C TYR A 111 -6.24 40.78 1.38
N SER A 112 -6.38 39.46 1.52
CA SER A 112 -7.31 38.75 2.41
C SER A 112 -8.66 38.32 1.82
N TYR A 113 -8.77 37.03 1.55
CA TYR A 113 -10.03 36.31 1.69
C TYR A 113 -9.82 35.16 2.68
N PHE A 114 -10.15 35.44 3.94
CA PHE A 114 -10.38 34.48 5.02
C PHE A 114 -11.82 34.73 5.49
N VAL A 115 -12.65 33.66 5.55
CA VAL A 115 -13.93 33.51 6.28
C VAL A 115 -15.05 34.49 5.85
N VAL A 116 -16.30 34.12 5.53
CA VAL A 116 -17.35 33.50 6.34
C VAL A 116 -18.54 33.29 5.39
N LEU A 117 -19.13 32.09 5.31
CA LEU A 117 -20.57 31.96 5.07
C LEU A 117 -21.07 30.59 5.55
N PHE A 118 -21.38 30.51 6.84
CA PHE A 118 -22.19 29.43 7.41
C PHE A 118 -23.25 30.07 8.30
N HIS A 119 -24.46 30.28 7.77
CA HIS A 119 -25.69 30.12 8.55
C HIS A 119 -26.94 30.14 7.65
N TRP A 120 -27.95 29.42 8.14
CA TRP A 120 -29.35 29.34 7.72
C TRP A 120 -29.69 28.42 6.54
N ILE A 121 -30.18 27.21 6.87
CA ILE A 121 -31.60 26.84 6.76
C ILE A 121 -31.89 25.82 7.88
N ARG A 122 -32.85 26.14 8.74
CA ARG A 122 -33.36 25.27 9.83
C ARG A 122 -34.79 24.89 9.47
N PRO A 123 -35.15 23.61 9.26
CA PRO A 123 -36.55 23.21 9.13
C PRO A 123 -37.20 23.02 10.52
N PRO A 124 -38.53 23.21 10.63
CA PRO A 124 -39.23 23.12 11.91
C PRO A 124 -39.37 21.68 12.38
N PHE A 125 -39.12 21.49 13.68
CA PHE A 125 -39.34 20.29 14.46
C PHE A 125 -40.84 19.94 14.51
N LEU A 126 -41.22 18.77 14.00
CA LEU A 126 -42.39 18.02 14.44
C LEU A 126 -41.90 16.74 15.11
N LYS A 127 -42.09 16.63 16.43
CA LYS A 127 -41.79 15.42 17.20
C LYS A 127 -42.79 14.33 16.82
N SER A 128 -42.37 13.40 15.99
CA SER A 128 -42.93 12.05 15.93
C SER A 128 -41.95 11.13 16.65
N SER A 129 -42.35 10.62 17.82
CA SER A 129 -41.60 9.62 18.57
C SER A 129 -41.70 8.28 17.86
N VAL A 130 -40.88 8.09 16.82
CA VAL A 130 -40.57 6.77 16.29
C VAL A 130 -39.43 6.22 17.13
N VAL A 131 -39.75 5.26 17.99
CA VAL A 131 -38.78 4.40 18.65
C VAL A 131 -37.96 3.76 17.55
N HIS A 132 -36.73 4.26 17.33
CA HIS A 132 -35.75 3.56 16.50
C HIS A 132 -35.31 2.35 17.32
N GLU A 133 -36.02 1.25 17.10
CA GLU A 133 -35.49 -0.07 17.40
C GLU A 133 -34.14 -0.15 16.69
N LYS A 134 -33.05 -0.08 17.45
CA LYS A 134 -31.73 -0.45 16.94
C LYS A 134 -31.84 -1.93 16.60
N MET A 135 -32.18 -2.24 15.35
CA MET A 135 -31.80 -3.49 14.76
C MET A 135 -30.28 -3.55 14.92
N VAL A 136 -29.83 -4.38 15.86
CA VAL A 136 -28.42 -4.73 16.00
C VAL A 136 -28.08 -5.49 14.73
N ALA A 137 -27.67 -4.76 13.70
CA ALA A 137 -27.11 -5.36 12.50
C ALA A 137 -25.98 -6.26 12.99
N GLN A 138 -26.08 -7.56 12.70
CA GLN A 138 -24.99 -8.48 13.02
C GLN A 138 -23.71 -7.91 12.41
N ASP A 139 -22.67 -7.78 13.23
CA ASP A 139 -21.37 -7.32 12.75
C ASP A 139 -20.91 -8.23 11.60
N PHE A 140 -20.65 -7.63 10.44
CA PHE A 140 -20.24 -8.38 9.26
C PHE A 140 -18.94 -9.13 9.54
N LYS A 141 -18.96 -10.45 9.37
CA LYS A 141 -17.78 -11.30 9.57
C LYS A 141 -17.12 -11.64 8.24
N VAL A 142 -15.83 -11.37 8.13
CA VAL A 142 -15.02 -11.71 6.95
C VAL A 142 -14.78 -13.22 6.87
N ASP A 143 -15.05 -13.81 5.70
CA ASP A 143 -14.73 -15.20 5.37
C ASP A 143 -13.40 -15.27 4.59
N LEU A 144 -12.36 -15.79 5.25
CA LEU A 144 -11.01 -15.93 4.70
C LEU A 144 -10.91 -16.96 3.56
N ASN A 145 -11.93 -17.82 3.37
CA ASN A 145 -11.96 -18.81 2.29
C ASN A 145 -12.50 -18.22 0.98
N LYS A 146 -12.97 -16.97 1.01
CA LYS A 146 -13.52 -16.25 -0.16
C LYS A 146 -12.67 -15.03 -0.49
N ALA A 147 -12.91 -14.46 -1.68
CA ALA A 147 -12.23 -13.26 -2.14
C ALA A 147 -12.43 -12.09 -1.18
N LEU A 148 -11.35 -11.53 -0.64
CA LEU A 148 -11.41 -10.59 0.49
C LEU A 148 -11.70 -9.13 0.11
N VAL A 149 -11.27 -8.67 -1.07
CA VAL A 149 -11.21 -7.23 -1.37
C VAL A 149 -12.56 -6.54 -1.25
N PHE A 150 -13.64 -7.17 -1.70
CA PHE A 150 -14.99 -6.60 -1.62
C PHE A 150 -15.72 -6.95 -0.33
N GLN A 151 -15.21 -7.89 0.46
CA GLN A 151 -15.75 -8.20 1.80
C GLN A 151 -15.38 -7.12 2.81
N VAL A 152 -14.12 -6.65 2.81
CA VAL A 152 -13.61 -5.70 3.81
C VAL A 152 -14.33 -4.35 3.79
N GLY A 153 -14.93 -3.97 2.67
CA GLY A 153 -15.76 -2.78 2.58
C GLY A 153 -16.99 -2.83 3.50
N HIS A 154 -17.52 -4.02 3.79
CA HIS A 154 -18.72 -4.18 4.64
C HIS A 154 -18.42 -4.05 6.14
N LEU A 155 -17.14 -4.03 6.55
CA LEU A 155 -16.76 -3.91 7.96
C LEU A 155 -17.08 -2.54 8.58
N GLY A 156 -17.29 -1.50 7.76
CA GLY A 156 -17.62 -0.16 8.25
C GLY A 156 -16.58 0.36 9.25
N GLU A 157 -17.03 0.67 10.47
CA GLU A 157 -16.20 1.20 11.56
C GLU A 157 -15.28 0.14 12.19
N ALA A 158 -15.64 -1.14 12.13
CA ALA A 158 -14.81 -2.23 12.67
C ALA A 158 -13.55 -2.51 11.81
N TYR A 159 -13.45 -1.92 10.62
CA TYR A 159 -12.36 -2.17 9.68
C TYR A 159 -10.99 -1.80 10.24
N GLN A 160 -10.86 -0.65 10.90
CA GLN A 160 -9.57 -0.15 11.38
C GLN A 160 -8.96 -1.07 12.43
N GLU A 161 -9.76 -1.56 13.36
CA GLU A 161 -9.30 -2.55 14.32
C GLU A 161 -9.00 -3.89 13.63
N TRP A 162 -9.90 -4.35 12.76
CA TRP A 162 -9.76 -5.65 12.09
C TRP A 162 -8.50 -5.75 11.22
N VAL A 163 -8.19 -4.72 10.42
CA VAL A 163 -7.09 -4.76 9.44
C VAL A 163 -5.71 -4.79 10.11
N HIS A 164 -5.65 -4.20 11.30
CA HIS A 164 -4.44 -4.04 12.10
C HIS A 164 -4.17 -5.20 13.06
N GLN A 165 -5.02 -6.23 13.08
CA GLN A 165 -4.79 -7.48 13.81
C GLN A 165 -4.12 -8.51 12.88
N PRO A 166 -2.79 -8.71 12.95
CA PRO A 166 -2.06 -9.47 11.94
C PRO A 166 -2.34 -10.97 12.01
N ILE A 167 -2.49 -11.60 10.84
CA ILE A 167 -2.57 -13.04 10.67
C ILE A 167 -1.23 -13.51 10.10
N VAL A 168 -0.45 -14.19 10.93
CA VAL A 168 0.89 -14.67 10.56
C VAL A 168 0.76 -16.00 9.81
N CYS A 169 0.64 -15.93 8.48
CA CYS A 169 0.59 -17.07 7.57
C CYS A 169 1.48 -16.79 6.35
N LYS A 170 2.15 -17.81 5.83
CA LYS A 170 3.00 -17.68 4.63
C LYS A 170 2.17 -17.57 3.35
N GLU A 171 1.07 -18.30 3.29
CA GLU A 171 0.12 -18.23 2.20
C GLU A 171 -0.94 -17.19 2.55
N GLY A 172 -1.03 -16.14 1.75
CA GLY A 172 -2.06 -15.13 1.89
C GLY A 172 -3.40 -15.59 1.31
N PRO A 173 -4.51 -15.00 1.78
CA PRO A 173 -5.83 -15.30 1.25
C PRO A 173 -5.98 -14.83 -0.20
N ARG A 174 -7.06 -15.27 -0.85
CA ARG A 174 -7.42 -14.84 -2.19
C ARG A 174 -8.06 -13.44 -2.14
N PHE A 175 -7.66 -12.55 -3.04
CA PHE A 175 -8.16 -11.16 -3.07
C PHE A 175 -9.35 -11.02 -4.01
N PHE A 176 -9.27 -11.62 -5.19
CA PHE A 176 -10.31 -11.56 -6.22
C PHE A 176 -10.74 -12.96 -6.68
N GLU A 177 -12.02 -13.15 -6.99
CA GLU A 177 -12.50 -14.39 -7.60
C GLU A 177 -11.95 -14.56 -9.02
N ASN A 178 -11.77 -13.46 -9.74
CA ASN A 178 -11.24 -13.46 -11.09
C ASN A 178 -9.70 -13.64 -11.10
N GLU A 179 -9.21 -14.62 -11.86
CA GLU A 179 -7.78 -14.95 -11.97
C GLU A 179 -6.92 -13.80 -12.51
N PHE A 180 -7.45 -12.98 -13.42
CA PHE A 180 -6.71 -11.84 -13.97
C PHE A 180 -6.46 -10.77 -12.92
N TRP A 181 -7.47 -10.40 -12.14
CA TRP A 181 -7.32 -9.43 -11.05
C TRP A 181 -6.45 -10.00 -9.92
N GLU A 182 -6.60 -11.28 -9.59
CA GLU A 182 -5.77 -11.95 -8.60
C GLU A 182 -4.28 -11.94 -9.01
N PHE A 183 -3.99 -12.25 -10.28
CA PHE A 183 -2.64 -12.21 -10.83
C PHE A 183 -1.98 -10.83 -10.66
N LEU A 184 -2.73 -9.74 -10.92
CA LEU A 184 -2.22 -8.37 -10.78
C LEU A 184 -1.90 -7.97 -9.33
N THR A 185 -2.44 -8.68 -8.32
CA THR A 185 -2.12 -8.44 -6.91
C THR A 185 -0.83 -9.11 -6.45
N ARG A 186 -0.32 -10.10 -7.20
CA ARG A 186 0.81 -10.93 -6.77
C ARG A 186 2.09 -10.47 -7.45
N THR A 187 3.00 -9.90 -6.67
CA THR A 187 4.27 -9.37 -7.14
C THR A 187 5.43 -9.98 -6.36
N VAL A 188 6.31 -10.68 -7.09
CA VAL A 188 7.60 -11.15 -6.55
C VAL A 188 8.56 -9.98 -6.31
N TRP A 189 9.31 -10.01 -5.22
CA TRP A 189 10.17 -8.88 -4.81
C TRP A 189 11.17 -8.42 -5.88
N TRP A 190 11.74 -9.36 -6.64
CA TRP A 190 12.75 -9.06 -7.67
C TRP A 190 12.15 -8.42 -8.92
N ALA A 191 10.83 -8.42 -9.09
CA ALA A 191 10.17 -7.71 -10.19
C ALA A 191 10.42 -6.19 -10.11
N VAL A 192 10.46 -5.64 -8.89
CA VAL A 192 10.67 -4.20 -8.65
C VAL A 192 12.01 -3.74 -9.25
N PRO A 193 13.18 -4.26 -8.84
CA PRO A 193 14.45 -3.81 -9.41
C PRO A 193 14.59 -4.15 -10.91
N VAL A 194 14.10 -5.31 -11.36
CA VAL A 194 14.19 -5.72 -12.77
C VAL A 194 13.44 -4.77 -13.70
N ILE A 195 12.25 -4.31 -13.30
CA ILE A 195 11.42 -3.40 -14.12
C ILE A 195 11.91 -1.96 -14.01
N TRP A 196 12.23 -1.49 -12.81
CA TRP A 196 12.43 -0.06 -12.56
C TRP A 196 13.87 0.41 -12.70
N LEU A 197 14.89 -0.44 -12.47
CA LEU A 197 16.28 -0.02 -12.67
C LEU A 197 16.58 0.39 -14.13
N PRO A 198 16.09 -0.30 -15.17
CA PRO A 198 16.24 0.17 -16.55
C PRO A 198 15.64 1.57 -16.76
N VAL A 199 14.51 1.88 -16.14
CA VAL A 199 13.86 3.20 -16.22
C VAL A 199 14.68 4.26 -15.49
N VAL A 200 15.26 3.92 -14.34
CA VAL A 200 16.21 4.77 -13.60
C VAL A 200 17.41 5.11 -14.49
N PHE A 201 18.08 4.09 -15.06
CA PHE A 201 19.25 4.30 -15.91
C PHE A 201 18.93 5.10 -17.17
N TYR A 202 17.79 4.81 -17.80
CA TYR A 202 17.33 5.58 -18.95
C TYR A 202 17.13 7.06 -18.59
N SER A 203 16.42 7.34 -17.49
CA SER A 203 16.15 8.71 -17.03
C SER A 203 17.45 9.46 -16.71
N ILE A 204 18.39 8.84 -16.00
CA ILE A 204 19.71 9.44 -15.72
C ILE A 204 20.48 9.71 -17.02
N SER A 205 20.44 8.78 -17.98
CA SER A 205 21.13 8.94 -19.27
C SER A 205 20.60 10.11 -20.09
N MET A 206 19.34 10.51 -19.91
CA MET A 206 18.79 11.70 -20.57
C MET A 206 19.48 12.97 -20.07
N SER A 207 19.68 13.12 -18.76
CA SER A 207 20.41 14.28 -18.21
C SER A 207 21.87 14.30 -18.65
N VAL A 208 22.53 13.15 -18.79
CA VAL A 208 23.88 13.05 -19.40
C VAL A 208 23.87 13.62 -20.82
N ARG A 209 22.92 13.18 -21.65
CA ARG A 209 22.78 13.64 -23.05
C ARG A 209 22.44 15.13 -23.16
N MET A 210 21.85 15.70 -22.11
CA MET A 210 21.55 17.13 -22.01
C MET A 210 22.76 17.97 -21.54
N GLY A 211 23.93 17.34 -21.38
CA GLY A 211 25.20 18.03 -21.15
C GLY A 211 25.66 18.09 -19.69
N HIS A 212 24.95 17.44 -18.77
CA HIS A 212 25.33 17.45 -17.35
C HIS A 212 26.58 16.62 -17.07
N GLY A 213 27.46 17.16 -16.24
CA GLY A 213 28.66 16.46 -15.77
C GLY A 213 28.34 15.42 -14.70
N PHE A 214 29.26 14.50 -14.47
CA PHE A 214 29.10 13.45 -13.44
C PHE A 214 28.77 14.00 -12.04
N PRO A 215 29.45 15.04 -11.51
CA PRO A 215 29.13 15.56 -10.18
C PRO A 215 27.71 16.13 -10.07
N GLU A 216 27.23 16.79 -11.13
CA GLU A 216 25.88 17.35 -11.19
C GLU A 216 24.83 16.24 -11.18
N ILE A 217 25.04 15.21 -12.00
CA ILE A 217 24.15 14.05 -12.07
C ILE A 217 24.11 13.32 -10.72
N ALA A 218 25.26 13.09 -10.09
CA ALA A 218 25.32 12.47 -8.78
C ALA A 218 24.48 13.27 -7.78
N LEU A 219 24.65 14.60 -7.73
CA LEU A 219 23.87 15.48 -6.86
C LEU A 219 22.37 15.39 -7.14
N MET A 220 21.94 15.40 -8.40
CA MET A 220 20.53 15.28 -8.79
C MET A 220 19.94 13.93 -8.35
N VAL A 221 20.68 12.84 -8.53
CA VAL A 221 20.25 11.50 -8.11
C VAL A 221 20.15 11.43 -6.58
N PHE A 222 21.14 11.92 -5.84
CA PHE A 222 21.11 11.97 -4.37
C PHE A 222 19.95 12.83 -3.87
N ALA A 223 19.70 13.99 -4.48
CA ALA A 223 18.55 14.83 -4.15
C ALA A 223 17.23 14.09 -4.39
N GLY A 224 17.12 13.34 -5.49
CA GLY A 224 15.95 12.51 -5.79
C GLY A 224 15.71 11.43 -4.74
N ILE A 225 16.76 10.69 -4.35
CA ILE A 225 16.69 9.69 -3.27
C ILE A 225 16.27 10.35 -1.96
N PHE A 226 16.84 11.51 -1.62
CA PHE A 226 16.48 12.24 -0.40
C PHE A 226 15.00 12.65 -0.40
N VAL A 227 14.50 13.21 -1.50
CA VAL A 227 13.07 13.55 -1.68
C VAL A 227 12.20 12.29 -1.53
N TRP A 228 12.65 11.15 -2.09
CA TRP A 228 11.95 9.89 -1.90
C TRP A 228 11.81 9.51 -0.43
N THR A 229 12.86 9.66 0.40
CA THR A 229 12.73 9.30 1.83
C THR A 229 11.64 10.10 2.56
N LEU A 230 11.39 11.35 2.14
CA LEU A 230 10.31 12.16 2.68
C LEU A 230 8.94 11.72 2.12
N LEU A 231 8.88 11.38 0.82
CA LEU A 231 7.68 10.81 0.21
C LEU A 231 7.29 9.49 0.86
N GLU A 232 8.25 8.59 1.07
CA GLU A 232 8.06 7.35 1.82
C GLU A 232 7.40 7.61 3.16
N TYR A 233 7.96 8.50 3.97
CA TYR A 233 7.42 8.83 5.30
C TYR A 233 6.00 9.41 5.21
N THR A 234 5.76 10.34 4.29
CA THR A 234 4.45 11.01 4.16
C THR A 234 3.38 10.10 3.59
N LEU A 235 3.69 9.29 2.58
CA LEU A 235 2.79 8.27 2.04
C LEU A 235 2.48 7.23 3.11
N HIS A 236 3.50 6.71 3.80
CA HIS A 236 3.28 5.69 4.82
C HIS A 236 2.40 6.23 5.97
N ARG A 237 2.67 7.45 6.45
CA ARG A 237 1.91 8.03 7.56
C ARG A 237 0.50 8.48 7.20
N PHE A 238 0.33 9.18 6.08
CA PHE A 238 -0.93 9.88 5.79
C PHE A 238 -1.83 9.18 4.78
N LEU A 239 -1.27 8.32 3.93
CA LEU A 239 -2.02 7.58 2.92
C LEU A 239 -2.17 6.10 3.28
N PHE A 240 -1.09 5.45 3.71
CA PHE A 240 -1.08 4.01 4.01
C PHE A 240 -1.62 3.69 5.41
N HIS A 241 -1.72 4.69 6.30
CA HIS A 241 -2.37 4.61 7.62
C HIS A 241 -3.59 5.53 7.71
N ILE A 242 -4.29 5.71 6.59
CA ILE A 242 -5.50 6.55 6.55
C ILE A 242 -6.67 5.85 7.25
N GLU A 243 -7.33 6.56 8.15
CA GLU A 243 -8.56 6.08 8.79
C GLU A 243 -9.76 6.25 7.86
N THR A 244 -10.41 5.14 7.55
CA THR A 244 -11.60 5.05 6.70
C THR A 244 -12.68 4.19 7.37
N LYS A 245 -13.94 4.50 7.04
CA LYS A 245 -15.13 3.75 7.46
C LYS A 245 -16.13 3.47 6.34
N SER A 246 -15.88 4.00 5.15
CA SER A 246 -16.74 3.80 3.99
C SER A 246 -16.37 2.53 3.25
N TYR A 247 -17.33 1.92 2.56
CA TYR A 247 -17.12 0.70 1.80
C TYR A 247 -15.91 0.79 0.85
N TRP A 248 -15.90 1.82 0.00
CA TRP A 248 -14.83 2.04 -0.97
C TRP A 248 -13.54 2.55 -0.32
N GLY A 249 -13.63 3.31 0.77
CA GLY A 249 -12.44 3.75 1.53
C GLY A 249 -11.70 2.56 2.14
N ASN A 250 -12.42 1.66 2.80
CA ASN A 250 -11.85 0.46 3.40
C ASN A 250 -11.26 -0.47 2.32
N THR A 251 -11.97 -0.65 1.21
CA THR A 251 -11.50 -1.45 0.06
C THR A 251 -10.21 -0.89 -0.52
N ALA A 252 -10.14 0.43 -0.74
CA ALA A 252 -8.94 1.09 -1.26
C ALA A 252 -7.77 1.02 -0.27
N HIS A 253 -8.02 1.30 1.01
CA HIS A 253 -7.00 1.20 2.06
C HIS A 253 -6.42 -0.22 2.14
N TYR A 254 -7.28 -1.24 2.05
CA TYR A 254 -6.85 -2.65 2.12
C TYR A 254 -5.90 -2.98 0.97
N LEU A 255 -6.22 -2.56 -0.25
CA LEU A 255 -5.36 -2.79 -1.43
C LEU A 255 -4.05 -1.98 -1.37
N LEU A 256 -4.05 -0.79 -0.78
CA LEU A 256 -2.88 0.07 -0.71
C LEU A 256 -1.87 -0.41 0.35
N HIS A 257 -2.34 -0.75 1.55
CA HIS A 257 -1.46 -1.11 2.66
C HIS A 257 -2.09 -2.00 3.72
N GLY A 258 -3.41 -1.92 3.93
CA GLY A 258 -4.09 -2.69 4.97
C GLY A 258 -3.88 -4.20 4.82
N CYS A 259 -3.82 -4.72 3.59
CA CYS A 259 -3.55 -6.12 3.37
C CYS A 259 -2.17 -6.57 3.83
N HIS A 260 -1.17 -5.69 3.76
CA HIS A 260 0.17 -5.96 4.25
C HIS A 260 0.20 -5.99 5.79
N HIS A 261 -0.47 -5.06 6.48
CA HIS A 261 -0.64 -5.14 7.93
C HIS A 261 -1.39 -6.39 8.38
N LYS A 262 -2.42 -6.78 7.61
CA LYS A 262 -3.22 -7.96 7.91
C LYS A 262 -2.48 -9.26 7.66
N HIS A 263 -1.67 -9.33 6.60
CA HIS A 263 -0.93 -10.52 6.18
C HIS A 263 0.57 -10.21 5.96
N PRO A 264 1.31 -9.87 7.03
CA PRO A 264 2.67 -9.33 6.91
C PRO A 264 3.72 -10.32 6.39
N MET A 265 3.37 -11.61 6.29
CA MET A 265 4.25 -12.67 5.79
C MET A 265 3.83 -13.19 4.40
N ASP A 266 2.85 -12.57 3.74
CA ASP A 266 2.55 -12.86 2.32
C ASP A 266 3.63 -12.23 1.44
N GLY A 267 4.59 -13.06 1.01
CA GLY A 267 5.73 -12.63 0.20
C GLY A 267 5.39 -12.18 -1.23
N LEU A 268 4.13 -12.32 -1.68
CA LEU A 268 3.68 -11.82 -2.99
C LEU A 268 2.89 -10.51 -2.88
N ARG A 269 2.55 -10.05 -1.67
CA ARG A 269 1.68 -8.88 -1.44
C ARG A 269 2.29 -7.87 -0.48
N LEU A 270 3.61 -7.75 -0.54
CA LEU A 270 4.37 -6.79 0.26
C LEU A 270 4.85 -5.61 -0.60
N VAL A 271 5.50 -5.89 -1.71
CA VAL A 271 6.03 -4.86 -2.62
C VAL A 271 4.91 -4.24 -3.44
N PHE A 272 5.07 -2.98 -3.84
CA PHE A 272 4.04 -2.28 -4.58
C PHE A 272 3.92 -2.84 -6.02
N PRO A 273 2.70 -3.16 -6.52
CA PRO A 273 2.54 -3.74 -7.85
C PRO A 273 3.08 -2.83 -8.97
N PRO A 274 3.91 -3.33 -9.91
CA PRO A 274 4.51 -2.49 -10.95
C PRO A 274 3.49 -1.74 -11.82
N ALA A 275 2.33 -2.34 -12.09
CA ALA A 275 1.26 -1.64 -12.83
C ALA A 275 0.78 -0.38 -12.08
N ALA A 276 0.64 -0.46 -10.75
CA ALA A 276 0.28 0.68 -9.93
C ALA A 276 1.42 1.71 -9.85
N THR A 277 2.68 1.27 -9.69
CA THR A 277 3.86 2.15 -9.73
C THR A 277 3.95 2.90 -11.05
N ALA A 278 3.67 2.26 -12.20
CA ALA A 278 3.67 2.90 -13.51
C ALA A 278 2.67 4.06 -13.59
N VAL A 279 1.48 3.87 -13.02
CA VAL A 279 0.46 4.94 -12.94
C VAL A 279 0.96 6.08 -12.05
N LEU A 280 1.56 5.78 -10.90
CA LEU A 280 2.10 6.80 -9.97
C LEU A 280 3.34 7.54 -10.50
N CYS A 281 4.09 6.94 -11.44
CA CYS A 281 5.20 7.62 -12.09
C CYS A 281 4.75 8.86 -12.87
N VAL A 282 3.52 8.89 -13.40
CA VAL A 282 3.00 10.03 -14.18
C VAL A 282 2.83 11.31 -13.33
N PRO A 283 2.06 11.32 -12.21
CA PRO A 283 1.98 12.50 -11.37
C PRO A 283 3.33 12.83 -10.73
N PHE A 284 4.15 11.84 -10.38
CA PHE A 284 5.49 12.09 -9.82
C PHE A 284 6.42 12.79 -10.83
N TRP A 285 6.47 12.34 -12.08
CA TRP A 285 7.21 13.00 -13.15
C TRP A 285 6.75 14.45 -13.38
N ASN A 286 5.43 14.68 -13.38
CA ASN A 286 4.88 16.03 -13.54
C ASN A 286 5.20 16.94 -12.34
N LEU A 287 5.19 16.41 -11.12
CA LEU A 287 5.61 17.13 -9.93
C LEU A 287 7.08 17.54 -10.02
N VAL A 288 7.97 16.61 -10.39
CA VAL A 288 9.40 16.89 -10.56
C VAL A 288 9.64 17.95 -11.65
N LYS A 289 8.93 17.87 -12.79
CA LYS A 289 8.99 18.90 -13.85
C LYS A 289 8.54 20.27 -13.36
N LEU A 290 7.56 20.35 -12.46
CA LEU A 290 7.03 21.62 -11.98
C LEU A 290 8.06 22.37 -11.12
N ILE A 291 8.91 21.63 -10.39
CA ILE A 291 9.86 22.18 -9.42
C ILE A 291 11.31 22.19 -9.92
N SER A 292 11.58 21.72 -11.13
CA SER A 292 12.93 21.62 -11.69
C SER A 292 12.99 22.08 -13.15
N VAL A 293 14.20 22.40 -13.62
CA VAL A 293 14.42 22.73 -15.03
C VAL A 293 14.48 21.45 -15.89
N PRO A 294 14.13 21.53 -17.20
CA PRO A 294 14.01 20.34 -18.05
C PRO A 294 15.23 19.42 -18.11
N SER A 295 16.44 19.97 -17.97
CA SER A 295 17.68 19.19 -18.00
C SER A 295 17.97 18.42 -16.70
N VAL A 296 17.42 18.89 -15.59
CA VAL A 296 17.55 18.30 -14.23
C VAL A 296 16.47 17.27 -13.96
N THR A 297 15.25 17.49 -14.48
CA THR A 297 14.09 16.62 -14.24
C THR A 297 14.40 15.12 -14.40
N PRO A 298 15.07 14.64 -15.47
CA PRO A 298 15.26 13.22 -15.68
C PRO A 298 16.12 12.54 -14.61
N ALA A 299 17.26 13.12 -14.24
CA ALA A 299 18.11 12.58 -13.18
C ALA A 299 17.47 12.69 -11.79
N LEU A 300 16.74 13.78 -11.51
CA LEU A 300 16.03 13.95 -10.24
C LEU A 300 14.89 12.93 -10.08
N PHE A 301 14.10 12.72 -11.14
CA PHE A 301 13.10 11.65 -11.19
C PHE A 301 13.74 10.26 -11.08
N GLY A 302 14.83 10.01 -11.81
CA GLY A 302 15.58 8.76 -11.74
C GLY A 302 16.09 8.46 -10.32
N GLY A 303 16.58 9.48 -9.61
CA GLY A 303 16.96 9.37 -8.20
C GLY A 303 15.78 9.05 -7.29
N GLY A 304 14.63 9.70 -7.49
CA GLY A 304 13.41 9.40 -6.73
C GLY A 304 12.91 7.98 -6.95
N LEU A 305 12.89 7.52 -8.21
CA LEU A 305 12.51 6.15 -8.56
C LEU A 305 13.52 5.12 -8.04
N LEU A 306 14.82 5.45 -8.01
CA LEU A 306 15.84 4.62 -7.37
C LEU A 306 15.60 4.52 -5.86
N GLY A 307 15.26 5.63 -5.19
CA GLY A 307 14.83 5.64 -3.80
C GLY A 307 13.66 4.69 -3.54
N TYR A 308 12.66 4.70 -4.42
CA TYR A 308 11.53 3.75 -4.38
C TYR A 308 11.97 2.29 -4.48
N VAL A 309 12.84 1.95 -5.43
CA VAL A 309 13.36 0.58 -5.57
C VAL A 309 14.10 0.15 -4.31
N MET A 310 14.93 1.04 -3.75
CA MET A 310 15.64 0.79 -2.49
C MET A 310 14.66 0.57 -1.33
N TYR A 311 13.59 1.36 -1.26
CA TYR A 311 12.53 1.24 -0.27
C TYR A 311 11.84 -0.12 -0.35
N ASP A 312 11.30 -0.52 -1.50
CA ASP A 312 10.52 -1.76 -1.63
C ASP A 312 11.40 -2.99 -1.35
N CYS A 313 12.64 -2.98 -1.83
CA CYS A 313 13.60 -4.06 -1.56
C CYS A 313 13.98 -4.11 -0.07
N THR A 314 14.19 -2.96 0.57
CA THR A 314 14.47 -2.89 2.00
C THR A 314 13.28 -3.42 2.79
N HIS A 315 12.07 -2.93 2.50
CA HIS A 315 10.82 -3.35 3.13
C HIS A 315 10.64 -4.86 3.07
N TYR A 316 10.81 -5.45 1.88
CA TYR A 316 10.73 -6.89 1.69
C TYR A 316 11.76 -7.64 2.53
N TYR A 317 13.01 -7.16 2.53
CA TYR A 317 14.11 -7.75 3.29
C TYR A 317 13.89 -7.65 4.81
N LEU A 318 13.25 -6.60 5.33
CA LEU A 318 12.94 -6.49 6.75
C LEU A 318 11.95 -7.58 7.20
N HIS A 319 10.98 -7.96 6.35
CA HIS A 319 10.06 -9.05 6.66
C HIS A 319 10.72 -10.43 6.49
N HIS A 320 11.35 -10.67 5.34
CA HIS A 320 11.73 -12.02 4.90
C HIS A 320 13.21 -12.36 5.12
N GLY A 321 14.07 -11.35 5.25
CA GLY A 321 15.51 -11.52 5.43
C GLY A 321 15.92 -11.80 6.88
N GLN A 322 17.17 -12.24 7.05
CA GLN A 322 17.81 -12.43 8.35
C GLN A 322 19.07 -11.55 8.44
N PRO A 323 18.93 -10.28 8.87
CA PRO A 323 20.07 -9.38 8.92
C PRO A 323 21.10 -9.80 9.96
N SER A 324 22.36 -9.94 9.53
CA SER A 324 23.50 -10.23 10.40
C SER A 324 24.09 -8.98 11.06
N SER A 325 24.11 -7.86 10.36
CA SER A 325 24.63 -6.57 10.84
C SER A 325 23.61 -5.75 11.64
N ASP A 326 24.10 -4.92 12.55
CA ASP A 326 23.27 -4.17 13.51
C ASP A 326 22.29 -3.20 12.87
N VAL A 327 22.70 -2.46 11.82
CA VAL A 327 21.84 -1.44 11.18
C VAL A 327 20.54 -2.06 10.63
N PRO A 328 20.56 -3.01 9.69
CA PRO A 328 19.33 -3.64 9.20
C PRO A 328 18.63 -4.50 10.25
N ARG A 329 19.34 -5.04 11.26
CA ARG A 329 18.72 -5.74 12.38
C ARG A 329 17.87 -4.78 13.23
N ASN A 330 18.38 -3.60 13.53
CA ASN A 330 17.68 -2.55 14.26
C ASN A 330 16.52 -1.99 13.45
N LEU A 331 16.70 -1.81 12.13
CA LEU A 331 15.63 -1.38 11.24
C LEU A 331 14.51 -2.42 11.17
N LYS A 332 14.86 -3.72 11.12
CA LYS A 332 13.89 -4.83 11.22
C LYS A 332 13.15 -4.79 12.55
N LYS A 333 13.84 -4.68 13.69
CA LYS A 333 13.20 -4.55 15.02
C LYS A 333 12.24 -3.36 15.07
N TYR A 334 12.69 -2.20 14.59
CA TYR A 334 11.91 -0.97 14.53
C TYR A 334 10.63 -1.16 13.69
N HIS A 335 10.74 -1.77 12.51
CA HIS A 335 9.62 -1.93 11.59
C HIS A 335 8.65 -3.04 12.01
N LEU A 336 9.15 -4.14 12.57
CA LEU A 336 8.27 -5.17 13.15
C LEU A 336 7.53 -4.66 14.39
N ASN A 337 8.12 -3.73 15.17
CA ASN A 337 7.40 -3.05 16.24
C ASN A 337 6.25 -2.20 15.70
N HIS A 338 6.43 -1.57 14.54
CA HIS A 338 5.34 -0.87 13.85
C HIS A 338 4.20 -1.84 13.50
N HIS A 339 4.47 -3.02 12.92
CA HIS A 339 3.42 -3.98 12.59
C HIS A 339 2.69 -4.59 13.80
N PHE A 340 3.43 -4.99 14.83
CA PHE A 340 2.91 -5.88 15.88
C PHE A 340 2.66 -5.18 17.22
N ARG A 341 3.06 -3.92 17.41
CA ARG A 341 2.95 -3.24 18.71
C ARG A 341 2.37 -1.84 18.63
N ILE A 342 2.95 -0.96 17.81
CA ILE A 342 2.66 0.48 17.81
C ILE A 342 2.58 0.97 16.36
N GLN A 343 1.40 0.84 15.75
CA GLN A 343 1.18 1.12 14.33
C GLN A 343 1.05 2.62 14.03
N ASP A 344 0.75 3.46 15.04
CA ASP A 344 0.70 4.92 14.93
C ASP A 344 2.09 5.59 15.01
N LYS A 345 3.17 4.79 15.03
CA LYS A 345 4.57 5.22 15.10
C LYS A 345 5.41 4.40 14.15
N GLY A 346 6.59 4.92 13.79
CA GLY A 346 7.57 4.16 13.03
C GLY A 346 7.24 4.05 11.53
N PHE A 347 7.01 5.18 10.87
CA PHE A 347 6.59 5.24 9.46
C PHE A 347 7.77 5.17 8.47
N GLY A 348 9.01 5.42 8.90
CA GLY A 348 10.18 5.34 8.04
C GLY A 348 10.71 3.90 7.88
N ILE A 349 10.58 3.31 6.70
CA ILE A 349 11.04 1.95 6.40
C ILE A 349 12.53 1.88 6.07
N THR A 350 13.04 2.83 5.26
CA THR A 350 14.45 2.88 4.88
C THR A 350 15.32 3.50 5.98
N SER A 351 14.76 4.43 6.74
CA SER A 351 15.41 5.04 7.89
C SER A 351 14.39 5.68 8.83
N SER A 352 14.76 5.82 10.11
CA SER A 352 13.95 6.53 11.12
C SER A 352 14.22 8.04 11.20
N ILE A 353 14.82 8.65 10.16
CA ILE A 353 15.18 10.08 10.17
C ILE A 353 13.91 10.94 10.33
N TRP A 354 12.91 10.73 9.48
CA TRP A 354 11.69 11.53 9.49
C TRP A 354 10.84 11.30 10.74
N ASP A 355 10.87 10.10 11.33
CA ASP A 355 10.21 9.87 12.61
C ASP A 355 10.84 10.65 13.77
N ARG A 356 12.16 10.86 13.75
CA ARG A 356 12.82 11.74 14.73
C ARG A 356 12.42 13.20 14.49
N VAL A 357 12.43 13.64 13.24
CA VAL A 357 12.08 15.02 12.86
C VAL A 357 10.64 15.36 13.25
N PHE A 358 9.70 14.43 13.05
CA PHE A 358 8.27 14.66 13.24
C PHE A 358 7.68 14.02 14.51
N GLY A 359 8.51 13.49 15.41
CA GLY A 359 8.07 12.98 16.71
C GLY A 359 7.24 11.68 16.66
N THR A 360 7.49 10.83 15.67
CA THR A 360 6.82 9.53 15.49
C THR A 360 7.74 8.33 15.73
N LEU A 361 8.91 8.54 16.34
CA LEU A 361 9.81 7.45 16.71
C LEU A 361 9.18 6.60 17.83
N PRO A 362 9.08 5.26 17.68
CA PRO A 362 8.63 4.38 18.75
C PRO A 362 9.57 4.49 19.96
N GLN A 363 9.01 4.67 21.15
CA GLN A 363 9.80 4.67 22.39
C GLN A 363 10.28 3.26 22.70
N SER A 364 11.56 3.10 23.03
CA SER A 364 12.04 1.83 23.59
C SER A 364 11.57 1.68 25.03
N LYS A 365 11.35 0.44 25.50
CA LYS A 365 10.94 0.13 26.88
C LYS A 365 11.86 0.76 27.94
N ALA A 366 13.15 0.97 27.62
CA ALA A 366 14.10 1.63 28.52
C ALA A 366 13.68 3.05 28.89
N ALA A 367 13.12 3.83 27.95
CA ALA A 367 12.69 5.21 28.20
C ALA A 367 11.44 5.30 29.11
N LYS A 368 10.70 4.21 29.30
CA LYS A 368 9.56 4.15 30.24
C LYS A 368 9.97 3.86 31.68
N LYS A 369 11.20 3.43 31.94
CA LYS A 369 11.67 3.09 33.30
C LYS A 369 12.22 4.32 34.05
N ASP A 370 12.52 5.39 33.33
CA ASP A 370 13.13 6.62 33.85
C ASP A 370 12.13 7.80 33.97
N ARG A 371 10.82 7.53 33.86
CA ARG A 371 9.72 8.47 34.13
C ARG A 371 8.76 7.85 35.13
#